data_AF-A0A6G3X3H6-F1
#
_entry.id   AF-A0A6G3X3H6-F1
#
_cell.length_a   1.000
_cell.length_b   1.000
_cell.length_c   1.000
_cell.angle_alpha   90.00
_cell.angle_beta   90.00
_cell.angle_gamma   90.00
#
_symmetry.space_group_name_H-M   'P 1'
#
loop_
_entity.id
_entity.type
_entity.pdbx_description
1 polymer ?
#
loop_
_entity_poly.entity_id
_entity_poly.type
_entity_poly.pdbx_seq_one_letter_code
_entity_poly.pdbx_strand_id
1 'polypeptide(L)'
;RLPRAVLALVAGFSFGLAGVTFQTMLRNPLASPDIIGISSGASAAAAIAIVTLSLGEVQVSVLAIAAGLGVALLVYSLAFKGGVAGTRLILIGIGISAMLDSITSYVLSRAAEWDLQEAMRWLTGSLNGATWDQVVPALAAAAVLTPLLLGQARNLSALQLGDDTASALGVRVERTR
;
A
#
# COMPACT_ATOMS: atom_id res chain seq x y z
N ARG A 1 21.37 -9.94 12.27
CA ARG A 1 21.33 -8.46 12.46
C ARG A 1 21.41 -7.71 11.13
N LEU A 2 22.32 -8.09 10.22
CA LEU A 2 22.43 -7.46 8.89
C LEU A 2 21.13 -7.52 8.04
N PRO A 3 20.41 -8.66 7.91
CA PRO A 3 19.18 -8.71 7.11
C PRO A 3 18.11 -7.73 7.62
N ARG A 4 17.94 -7.67 8.95
CA ARG A 4 17.04 -6.72 9.61
C ARG A 4 17.37 -5.26 9.30
N ALA A 5 18.65 -4.89 9.32
CA ALA A 5 19.08 -3.52 9.04
C ALA A 5 18.82 -3.14 7.57
N VAL A 6 19.11 -4.05 6.64
CA VAL A 6 18.83 -3.85 5.21
C VAL A 6 17.32 -3.74 4.97
N LEU A 7 16.52 -4.63 5.54
CA LEU A 7 15.06 -4.57 5.41
C LEU A 7 14.50 -3.25 5.96
N ALA A 8 15.01 -2.78 7.10
CA ALA A 8 14.61 -1.49 7.67
C ALA A 8 14.86 -0.32 6.71
N LEU A 9 16.05 -0.29 6.09
CA LEU A 9 16.40 0.75 5.12
C LEU A 9 15.52 0.68 3.87
N VAL A 10 15.30 -0.52 3.32
CA VAL A 10 14.48 -0.72 2.12
C VAL A 10 13.02 -0.36 2.38
N ALA A 11 12.46 -0.79 3.51
CA ALA A 11 11.09 -0.45 3.90
C ALA A 11 10.93 1.07 4.10
N GLY A 12 11.83 1.71 4.86
CA GLY A 12 11.81 3.15 5.08
C GLY A 12 11.95 3.97 3.78
N PHE A 13 12.85 3.55 2.90
CA PHE A 13 13.01 4.16 1.58
C PHE A 13 11.75 4.00 0.72
N SER A 14 11.13 2.82 0.72
CA SER A 14 9.90 2.54 -0.02
C SER A 14 8.72 3.37 0.50
N PHE A 15 8.58 3.51 1.82
CA PHE A 15 7.58 4.39 2.43
C PHE A 15 7.82 5.87 2.08
N GLY A 16 9.07 6.32 2.10
CA GLY A 16 9.44 7.69 1.69
C GLY A 16 9.09 7.98 0.23
N LEU A 17 9.43 7.06 -0.69
CA LEU A 17 9.07 7.15 -2.11
C LEU A 17 7.56 7.16 -2.32
N ALA A 18 6.83 6.22 -1.70
CA ALA A 18 5.38 6.17 -1.80
C ALA A 18 4.74 7.46 -1.27
N GLY A 19 5.20 7.95 -0.12
CA GLY A 19 4.73 9.19 0.50
C GLY A 19 4.88 10.40 -0.43
N VAL A 20 6.10 10.65 -0.95
CA VAL A 20 6.32 11.81 -1.83
C VAL A 20 5.53 11.72 -3.14
N THR A 21 5.40 10.51 -3.70
CA THR A 21 4.59 10.27 -4.90
C THR A 21 3.11 10.57 -4.64
N PHE A 22 2.53 10.06 -3.55
CA PHE A 22 1.13 10.31 -3.20
C PHE A 22 0.86 11.78 -2.89
N GLN A 23 1.72 12.42 -2.09
CA GLN A 23 1.58 13.84 -1.75
C GLN A 23 1.64 14.72 -3.00
N THR A 24 2.55 14.40 -3.93
CA THR A 24 2.69 15.10 -5.21
C THR A 24 1.47 14.90 -6.11
N MET A 25 1.03 13.65 -6.26
CA MET A 25 -0.11 13.29 -7.12
C MET A 25 -1.43 13.89 -6.62
N LEU A 26 -1.63 13.94 -5.31
CA LEU A 26 -2.83 14.48 -4.67
C LEU A 26 -2.74 15.98 -4.37
N ARG A 27 -1.57 16.60 -4.58
CA ARG A 27 -1.27 17.98 -4.20
C ARG A 27 -1.63 18.26 -2.74
N ASN A 28 -1.39 17.29 -1.88
CA ASN A 28 -1.77 17.36 -0.47
C ASN A 28 -0.66 16.79 0.39
N PRO A 29 0.04 17.62 1.20
CA PRO A 29 1.13 17.15 2.06
C PRO A 29 0.64 16.21 3.18
N LEU A 30 -0.66 16.19 3.49
CA LEU A 30 -1.28 15.27 4.45
C LEU A 30 -1.69 13.94 3.81
N ALA A 31 -1.56 13.79 2.48
CA ALA A 31 -1.88 12.53 1.84
C ALA A 31 -0.82 11.47 2.19
N SER A 32 -1.27 10.31 2.62
CA SER A 32 -0.45 9.11 2.79
C SER A 32 -1.06 7.94 2.02
N PRO A 33 -0.23 7.00 1.52
CA PRO A 33 -0.69 5.79 0.84
C PRO A 33 -1.68 4.96 1.68
N ASP A 34 -1.57 5.01 3.01
CA ASP A 34 -2.43 4.26 3.93
C ASP A 34 -3.90 4.71 3.89
N ILE A 35 -4.16 5.97 3.53
CA ILE A 35 -5.52 6.55 3.54
C ILE A 35 -6.44 5.88 2.49
N ILE A 36 -5.88 5.21 1.48
CA ILE A 36 -6.62 4.57 0.38
C ILE A 36 -7.00 3.12 0.74
N GLY A 37 -6.66 2.64 1.95
CA GLY A 37 -7.08 1.32 2.45
C GLY A 37 -6.26 0.15 1.92
N ILE A 38 -5.13 0.42 1.25
CA ILE A 38 -4.17 -0.61 0.80
C ILE A 38 -3.66 -1.42 2.00
N SER A 39 -3.26 -0.72 3.07
CA SER A 39 -2.75 -1.32 4.30
C SER A 39 -3.84 -2.09 5.07
N SER A 40 -5.07 -1.56 5.14
CA SER A 40 -6.22 -2.28 5.71
C SER A 40 -6.59 -3.53 4.89
N GLY A 41 -6.48 -3.47 3.56
CA GLY A 41 -6.73 -4.60 2.67
C GLY A 41 -5.72 -5.71 2.83
N ALA A 42 -4.44 -5.36 2.85
CA ALA A 42 -3.35 -6.30 3.10
C ALA A 42 -3.50 -6.95 4.50
N SER A 43 -3.85 -6.15 5.50
CA SER A 43 -4.12 -6.57 6.89
C SER A 43 -5.28 -7.55 7.03
N ALA A 44 -6.44 -7.22 6.45
CA ALA A 44 -7.60 -8.11 6.48
C ALA A 44 -7.30 -9.44 5.80
N ALA A 45 -6.62 -9.39 4.65
CA ALA A 45 -6.26 -10.57 3.89
C ALA A 45 -5.24 -11.44 4.62
N ALA A 46 -4.25 -10.83 5.28
CA ALA A 46 -3.30 -11.56 6.14
C ALA A 46 -3.97 -12.18 7.36
N ALA A 47 -4.87 -11.46 8.03
CA ALA A 47 -5.63 -12.01 9.17
C ALA A 47 -6.46 -13.23 8.74
N ILE A 48 -7.16 -13.15 7.60
CA ILE A 48 -7.91 -14.29 7.04
C ILE A 48 -6.97 -15.46 6.69
N ALA A 49 -5.84 -15.17 6.04
CA ALA A 49 -4.87 -16.19 5.64
C ALA A 49 -4.27 -16.94 6.83
N ILE A 50 -3.95 -16.23 7.91
CA ILE A 50 -3.36 -16.82 9.13
C ILE A 50 -4.44 -17.58 9.90
N VAL A 51 -5.55 -16.92 10.24
CA VAL A 51 -6.54 -17.44 11.20
C VAL A 51 -7.48 -18.47 10.58
N THR A 52 -7.88 -18.29 9.32
CA THR A 52 -8.91 -19.14 8.69
C THR A 52 -8.29 -20.21 7.77
N LEU A 53 -7.22 -19.85 7.06
CA LEU A 53 -6.62 -20.73 6.05
C LEU A 53 -5.33 -21.40 6.52
N SER A 54 -4.77 -20.99 7.67
CA SER A 54 -3.52 -21.48 8.23
C SER A 54 -2.38 -21.55 7.20
N LEU A 55 -2.28 -20.51 6.37
CA LEU A 55 -1.29 -20.44 5.29
C LEU A 55 0.10 -20.09 5.82
N GLY A 56 1.13 -20.52 5.09
CA GLY A 56 2.52 -20.18 5.39
C GLY A 56 2.88 -18.73 5.07
N GLU A 57 4.00 -18.25 5.62
CA GLU A 57 4.44 -16.85 5.55
C GLU A 57 4.50 -16.27 4.13
N VAL A 58 5.00 -17.05 3.16
CA VAL A 58 5.07 -16.62 1.75
C VAL A 58 3.68 -16.48 1.13
N GLN A 59 2.78 -17.43 1.40
CA GLN A 59 1.42 -17.42 0.87
C GLN A 59 0.62 -16.25 1.46
N VAL A 60 0.77 -16.00 2.76
CA VAL A 60 0.21 -14.82 3.45
C VAL A 60 0.70 -13.53 2.78
N SER A 61 2.01 -13.42 2.53
CA SER A 61 2.61 -12.23 1.91
C SER A 61 2.08 -11.98 0.50
N VAL A 62 2.00 -13.03 -0.33
CA VAL A 62 1.47 -12.93 -1.70
C VAL A 62 -0.01 -12.53 -1.68
N LEU A 63 -0.81 -13.14 -0.81
CA LEU A 63 -2.24 -12.86 -0.70
C LEU A 63 -2.48 -11.43 -0.18
N ALA A 64 -1.68 -10.96 0.78
CA ALA A 64 -1.73 -9.60 1.29
C ALA A 64 -1.38 -8.55 0.22
N ILE A 65 -0.34 -8.80 -0.59
CA ILE A 65 0.03 -7.93 -1.72
C ILE A 65 -1.11 -7.89 -2.74
N ALA A 66 -1.65 -9.06 -3.12
CA ALA A 66 -2.75 -9.14 -4.09
C ALA A 66 -4.01 -8.42 -3.59
N ALA A 67 -4.38 -8.60 -2.32
CA ALA A 67 -5.50 -7.91 -1.71
C ALA A 67 -5.28 -6.40 -1.61
N GLY A 68 -4.10 -5.95 -1.20
CA GLY A 68 -3.75 -4.52 -1.15
C GLY A 68 -3.84 -3.86 -2.53
N LEU A 69 -3.31 -4.49 -3.57
CA LEU A 69 -3.44 -4.02 -4.95
C LEU A 69 -4.90 -4.06 -5.43
N GLY A 70 -5.65 -5.11 -5.08
CA GLY A 70 -7.08 -5.21 -5.39
C GLY A 70 -7.90 -4.08 -4.76
N VAL A 71 -7.61 -3.74 -3.50
CA VAL A 71 -8.25 -2.60 -2.81
C VAL A 71 -7.86 -1.28 -3.44
N ALA A 72 -6.58 -1.08 -3.79
CA ALA A 72 -6.14 0.12 -4.49
C ALA A 72 -6.91 0.33 -5.80
N LEU A 73 -7.05 -0.73 -6.61
CA LEU A 73 -7.80 -0.73 -7.86
C LEU A 73 -9.30 -0.49 -7.63
N LEU A 74 -9.89 -1.12 -6.62
CA LEU A 74 -11.29 -0.93 -6.27
C LEU A 74 -11.56 0.53 -5.90
N VAL A 75 -10.77 1.10 -4.99
CA VAL A 75 -10.91 2.49 -4.54
C VAL A 75 -10.72 3.45 -5.70
N TYR A 76 -9.71 3.22 -6.54
CA TYR A 76 -9.49 4.02 -7.75
C TYR A 76 -10.69 3.96 -8.69
N SER A 77 -11.19 2.77 -9.00
CA SER A 77 -12.33 2.58 -9.92
C SER A 77 -13.62 3.26 -9.43
N LEU A 78 -13.89 3.19 -8.13
CA LEU A 78 -15.03 3.87 -7.51
C LEU A 78 -14.85 5.38 -7.49
N ALA A 79 -13.60 5.85 -7.34
CA ALA A 79 -13.26 7.25 -7.39
C ALA A 79 -13.20 7.82 -8.83
N PHE A 80 -13.25 6.98 -9.87
CA PHE A 80 -13.10 7.37 -11.28
C PHE A 80 -14.43 7.75 -11.98
N LYS A 81 -15.29 8.55 -11.34
CA LYS A 81 -16.51 9.09 -11.98
C LYS A 81 -16.34 10.57 -12.37
N GLY A 82 -15.89 10.83 -13.59
CA GLY A 82 -15.74 12.18 -14.16
C GLY A 82 -14.47 12.92 -13.72
N GLY A 83 -13.35 12.21 -13.60
CA GLY A 83 -12.05 12.73 -13.11
C GLY A 83 -11.76 12.36 -11.66
N VAL A 84 -10.49 12.24 -11.27
CA VAL A 84 -10.11 11.86 -9.89
C VAL A 84 -10.10 13.10 -9.00
N ALA A 85 -11.24 13.41 -8.37
CA ALA A 85 -11.26 14.38 -7.28
C ALA A 85 -10.58 13.77 -6.05
N GLY A 86 -9.46 14.36 -5.59
CA GLY A 86 -8.67 13.86 -4.47
C GLY A 86 -9.51 13.60 -3.20
N THR A 87 -10.49 14.47 -2.92
CA THR A 87 -11.42 14.32 -1.78
C THR A 87 -12.27 13.05 -1.88
N ARG A 88 -12.75 12.69 -3.08
CA ARG A 88 -13.57 11.49 -3.28
C ARG A 88 -12.75 10.22 -3.07
N LEU A 89 -11.51 10.20 -3.56
CA LEU A 89 -10.58 9.09 -3.35
C LEU A 89 -10.36 8.86 -1.84
N ILE A 90 -10.16 9.94 -1.08
CA ILE A 90 -9.99 9.89 0.38
C ILE A 90 -11.24 9.35 1.07
N LEU A 91 -12.44 9.86 0.76
CA LEU A 91 -13.68 9.42 1.40
C LEU A 91 -14.00 7.95 1.12
N ILE A 92 -13.81 7.50 -0.13
CA ILE A 92 -13.99 6.08 -0.51
C ILE A 92 -12.96 5.21 0.20
N GLY A 93 -11.69 5.65 0.23
CA GLY A 93 -10.61 4.97 0.94
C GLY A 93 -10.94 4.76 2.41
N ILE A 94 -11.33 5.81 3.13
CA ILE A 94 -11.73 5.74 4.55
C ILE A 94 -12.89 4.76 4.75
N GLY A 95 -13.92 4.81 3.90
CA GLY A 95 -15.07 3.90 3.98
C GLY A 95 -14.67 2.43 3.80
N ILE A 96 -13.82 2.15 2.80
CA ILE A 96 -13.32 0.80 2.53
C ILE A 96 -12.39 0.32 3.65
N SER A 97 -11.50 1.16 4.15
CA SER A 97 -10.64 0.85 5.31
C SER A 97 -11.48 0.45 6.52
N ALA A 98 -12.51 1.24 6.87
CA ALA A 98 -13.37 0.93 8.01
C ALA A 98 -14.09 -0.42 7.86
N MET A 99 -14.52 -0.78 6.65
CA MET A 99 -15.11 -2.09 6.37
C MET A 99 -14.08 -3.22 6.53
N LEU A 100 -12.87 -3.04 6.02
CA LEU A 100 -11.78 -4.02 6.12
C LEU A 100 -11.26 -4.19 7.55
N ASP A 101 -11.22 -3.11 8.32
CA ASP A 101 -10.85 -3.14 9.74
C ASP A 101 -11.92 -3.89 10.56
N SER A 102 -13.20 -3.74 10.20
CA SER A 102 -14.30 -4.53 10.80
C SER A 102 -14.16 -6.02 10.48
N ILE A 103 -13.82 -6.38 9.24
CA ILE A 103 -13.53 -7.77 8.85
C ILE A 103 -12.35 -8.32 9.64
N THR A 104 -11.26 -7.55 9.74
CA THR A 104 -10.07 -7.93 10.50
C THR A 104 -10.42 -8.20 11.95
N SER A 105 -11.18 -7.30 12.58
CA SER A 105 -11.63 -7.44 13.97
C SER A 105 -12.50 -8.68 14.17
N TYR A 106 -13.42 -8.96 13.23
CA TYR A 106 -14.25 -10.16 13.26
C TYR A 106 -13.41 -11.44 13.18
N VAL A 107 -12.45 -11.50 12.26
CA VAL A 107 -11.56 -12.66 12.09
C VAL A 107 -10.74 -12.90 13.36
N LEU A 108 -10.17 -11.85 13.93
CA LEU A 108 -9.39 -11.95 15.17
C LEU A 108 -10.23 -12.40 16.37
N SER A 109 -11.51 -12.01 16.43
CA SER A 109 -12.42 -12.47 17.49
C SER A 109 -12.68 -13.99 17.46
N ARG A 110 -12.35 -14.64 16.35
CA ARG A 110 -12.51 -16.09 16.13
C ARG A 110 -11.18 -16.84 16.20
N ALA A 111 -10.06 -16.15 16.39
CA ALA A 111 -8.73 -16.74 16.36
C ALA A 111 -8.40 -17.52 17.63
N ALA A 112 -7.67 -18.63 17.48
CA ALA A 112 -7.03 -19.30 18.61
C ALA A 112 -5.89 -18.44 19.18
N GLU A 113 -5.48 -18.67 20.43
CA GLU A 113 -4.46 -17.86 21.11
C GLU A 113 -3.13 -17.75 20.34
N TRP A 114 -2.69 -18.83 19.68
CA TRP A 114 -1.46 -18.84 18.89
C TRP A 114 -1.58 -18.01 17.61
N ASP A 115 -2.65 -18.23 16.84
CA ASP A 115 -2.90 -17.51 15.59
C ASP A 115 -3.15 -16.02 15.83
N LEU A 116 -3.74 -15.68 16.98
CA LEU A 116 -3.95 -14.30 17.40
C LEU A 116 -2.63 -13.56 17.58
N GLN A 117 -1.64 -14.18 18.25
CA GLN A 117 -0.33 -13.57 18.44
C GLN A 117 0.41 -13.37 17.11
N GLU A 118 0.33 -14.35 16.21
CA GLU A 118 0.93 -14.26 14.88
C GLU A 118 0.27 -13.17 14.03
N ALA A 119 -1.06 -13.13 13.98
CA ALA A 119 -1.81 -12.12 13.26
C ALA A 119 -1.54 -10.71 13.82
N MET A 120 -1.51 -10.56 15.14
CA MET A 120 -1.16 -9.28 15.79
C MET A 120 0.23 -8.81 15.40
N ARG A 121 1.23 -9.70 15.42
CA ARG A 121 2.60 -9.38 14.97
C ARG A 121 2.64 -8.90 13.52
N TRP A 122 1.82 -9.49 12.65
CA TRP A 122 1.72 -9.10 11.25
C TRP A 122 1.07 -7.71 11.10
N LEU A 123 -0.05 -7.49 11.80
CA LEU A 123 -0.83 -6.24 11.79
C LEU A 123 -0.03 -5.04 12.32
N THR A 124 0.75 -5.21 13.37
CA THR A 124 1.57 -4.12 13.93
C THR A 124 2.85 -3.87 13.14
N GLY A 125 3.22 -4.81 12.26
CA GLY A 125 4.51 -4.84 11.59
C GLY A 125 5.67 -5.24 12.53
N SER A 126 6.61 -6.02 12.02
CA SER A 126 7.82 -6.37 12.76
C SER A 126 8.99 -6.66 11.85
N LEU A 127 10.18 -6.19 12.21
CA LEU A 127 11.45 -6.56 11.57
C LEU A 127 12.19 -7.64 12.38
N ASN A 128 11.59 -8.15 13.44
CA ASN A 128 12.13 -9.26 14.21
C ASN A 128 12.05 -10.54 13.36
N GLY A 129 13.12 -11.34 13.37
CA GLY A 129 13.18 -12.57 12.58
C GLY A 129 13.49 -12.38 11.10
N ALA A 130 13.79 -11.16 10.62
CA ALA A 130 14.07 -10.90 9.21
C ALA A 130 15.20 -11.78 8.66
N THR A 131 14.90 -12.50 7.57
CA THR A 131 15.81 -13.39 6.84
C THR A 131 16.15 -12.84 5.46
N TRP A 132 17.20 -13.38 4.82
CA TRP A 132 17.55 -12.98 3.45
C TRP A 132 16.47 -13.34 2.43
N ASP A 133 15.69 -14.39 2.69
CA ASP A 133 14.57 -14.82 1.84
C ASP A 133 13.45 -13.76 1.77
N GLN A 134 13.33 -12.91 2.80
CA GLN A 134 12.41 -11.76 2.81
C GLN A 134 13.07 -10.50 2.24
N VAL A 135 14.37 -10.32 2.46
CA VAL A 135 15.13 -9.13 2.03
C VAL A 135 15.33 -9.09 0.52
N VAL A 136 15.67 -10.23 -0.10
CA VAL A 136 15.99 -10.28 -1.53
C VAL A 136 14.80 -9.88 -2.41
N PRO A 137 13.56 -10.40 -2.19
CA PRO A 137 12.38 -9.95 -2.93
C PRO A 137 12.08 -8.46 -2.71
N ALA A 138 12.22 -7.94 -1.48
CA ALA A 138 11.99 -6.53 -1.19
C ALA A 138 13.00 -5.62 -1.92
N LEU A 139 14.27 -6.00 -1.95
CA LEU A 139 15.31 -5.31 -2.72
C LEU A 139 15.04 -5.36 -4.22
N ALA A 140 14.65 -6.52 -4.74
CA ALA A 140 14.32 -6.68 -6.16
C ALA A 140 13.14 -5.78 -6.55
N ALA A 141 12.08 -5.77 -5.73
CA ALA A 141 10.94 -4.88 -5.93
C ALA A 141 11.35 -3.41 -5.90
N ALA A 142 12.15 -2.99 -4.91
CA ALA A 142 12.65 -1.62 -4.82
C ALA A 142 13.53 -1.25 -6.02
N ALA A 143 14.41 -2.15 -6.46
CA ALA A 143 15.30 -1.94 -7.61
C ALA A 143 14.54 -1.77 -8.93
N VAL A 144 13.36 -2.38 -9.07
CA VAL A 144 12.50 -2.24 -10.26
C VAL A 144 11.56 -1.05 -10.16
N LEU A 145 10.87 -0.87 -9.02
CA LEU A 145 9.85 0.17 -8.86
C LEU A 145 10.45 1.58 -8.75
N THR A 146 11.64 1.71 -8.16
CA THR A 146 12.31 3.01 -8.03
C THR A 146 12.62 3.67 -9.37
N PRO A 147 13.33 3.03 -10.33
CA PRO A 147 13.61 3.66 -11.62
C PRO A 147 12.34 3.93 -12.42
N LEU A 148 11.30 3.09 -12.31
CA LEU A 148 10.00 3.34 -12.93
C LEU A 148 9.35 4.63 -12.38
N LEU A 149 9.37 4.82 -11.05
CA LEU A 149 8.87 6.04 -10.41
C LEU A 149 9.71 7.27 -10.76
N LEU A 150 11.05 7.15 -10.77
CA LEU A 150 11.96 8.23 -11.15
C LEU A 150 11.76 8.66 -12.61
N GLY A 151 11.46 7.71 -13.51
CA GLY A 151 11.08 8.02 -14.89
C GLY A 151 9.83 8.90 -14.98
N GLN A 152 8.92 8.80 -14.01
CA GLN A 152 7.70 9.60 -13.92
C GLN A 152 7.87 10.89 -13.10
N ALA A 153 9.06 11.19 -12.56
CA ALA A 153 9.29 12.35 -11.70
C ALA A 153 8.86 13.67 -12.36
N ARG A 154 9.18 13.87 -13.65
CA ARG A 154 8.78 15.08 -14.40
C ARG A 154 7.26 15.20 -14.54
N ASN A 155 6.59 14.09 -14.82
CA ASN A 155 5.13 14.05 -14.97
C ASN A 155 4.45 14.32 -13.62
N LEU A 156 4.98 13.73 -12.53
CA LEU A 156 4.52 14.00 -11.17
C LEU A 156 4.72 15.46 -10.77
N SER A 157 5.87 16.07 -11.07
CA SER A 157 6.10 17.51 -10.82
C SER A 157 5.14 18.40 -11.60
N ALA A 158 4.87 18.08 -12.87
CA ALA A 158 3.88 18.81 -13.68
C ALA A 158 2.47 18.70 -13.09
N LEU A 159 2.11 17.54 -12.52
CA LEU A 159 0.83 17.37 -11.82
C LEU A 159 0.66 18.32 -10.64
N GLN A 160 1.71 18.91 -10.06
CA GLN A 160 1.57 19.90 -8.97
C GLN A 160 0.97 21.23 -9.46
N LEU A 161 1.10 21.55 -10.75
CA LEU A 161 0.68 22.83 -11.33
C LEU A 161 -0.82 22.94 -11.65
N GLY A 162 -1.59 21.85 -11.51
CA GLY A 162 -2.95 21.77 -12.03
C GLY A 162 -3.11 20.63 -13.04
N ASP A 163 -4.30 20.04 -13.12
CA ASP A 163 -4.58 19.01 -14.14
C ASP A 163 -4.60 19.67 -15.53
N ASP A 164 -5.21 20.85 -15.64
CA ASP A 164 -5.24 21.64 -16.87
C ASP A 164 -3.83 22.03 -17.33
N THR A 165 -3.01 22.58 -16.43
CA THR A 165 -1.62 22.97 -16.74
C THR A 165 -0.76 21.76 -17.11
N ALA A 166 -0.88 20.64 -16.39
CA ALA A 166 -0.16 19.42 -16.71
C ALA A 166 -0.57 18.85 -18.08
N SER A 167 -1.87 18.89 -18.40
CA SER A 167 -2.37 18.46 -19.71
C SER A 167 -1.86 19.35 -20.84
N ALA A 168 -1.76 20.67 -20.63
CA ALA A 168 -1.20 21.62 -21.58
C ALA A 168 0.31 21.41 -21.82
N LEU A 169 1.03 20.88 -20.82
CA LEU A 169 2.44 20.47 -20.93
C LEU A 169 2.62 19.08 -21.57
N GLY A 170 1.54 18.44 -22.04
CA GLY A 170 1.56 17.15 -22.72
C GLY A 170 1.51 15.93 -21.81
N VAL A 171 1.29 16.13 -20.50
CA VAL A 171 1.15 15.02 -19.55
C VAL A 171 -0.21 14.38 -19.70
N ARG A 172 -0.23 13.06 -19.91
CA ARG A 172 -1.47 12.27 -19.84
C ARG A 172 -1.82 12.06 -18.37
N VAL A 173 -2.50 13.04 -17.78
CA VAL A 173 -2.84 13.12 -16.35
C VAL A 173 -3.47 11.82 -15.85
N GLU A 174 -4.46 11.30 -16.58
CA GLU A 174 -5.17 10.06 -16.21
C GLU A 174 -4.32 8.81 -16.27
N ARG A 175 -3.33 8.74 -17.18
CA ARG A 175 -2.41 7.59 -17.28
C ARG A 175 -1.28 7.65 -16.26
N THR A 176 -0.97 8.85 -15.78
CA THR A 176 0.10 9.09 -14.81
C THR A 176 -0.38 8.80 -13.38
N ARG A 177 -1.68 8.99 -13.10
CA ARG A 177 -2.35 8.67 -11.83
C ARG A 177 -2.76 7.20 -11.78
#